data_AF-A0A7C6YDH8-F1
#
_entry.id   AF-A0A7C6YDH8-F1
#
_cell.length_a   1.000
_cell.length_b   1.000
_cell.length_c   1.000
_cell.angle_alpha   90.00
_cell.angle_beta   90.00
_cell.angle_gamma   90.00
#
_symmetry.space_group_name_H-M   'P 1'
#
loop_
_entity.id
_entity.type
_entity.pdbx_description
1 polymer ?
#
loop_
_entity_poly.entity_id
_entity_poly.type
_entity_poly.pdbx_seq_one_letter_code
_entity_poly.pdbx_strand_id
1 'polypeptide(L)'
;MNIFYGIFFAIYLLVLIGISWYASRRIEESADYLVAGRRLPYHLATATLFATWFCGGTIVGGAGTAFEFGFWNTTEAWGVIPDPYGAGLCLMLAGLFYMPLLRRMEGLTLADFFEVRYNQATATLSGVTMGVTFLFWTAVQIIAFGKLFTILLGIDYTISILIAVGVMLIYILLGGLLAI
;
A
#
# COMPACT_ATOMS: atom_id res chain seq x y z
N MET A 1 -10.07 26.99 -11.09
CA MET A 1 -10.41 25.64 -10.58
C MET A 1 -11.04 24.87 -11.73
N ASN A 2 -10.32 23.93 -12.33
CA ASN A 2 -10.79 23.31 -13.58
C ASN A 2 -11.73 22.14 -13.23
N ILE A 3 -13.04 22.35 -13.45
CA ILE A 3 -14.11 21.33 -13.34
C ILE A 3 -13.70 19.98 -13.97
N PHE A 4 -12.87 20.02 -15.01
CA PHE A 4 -12.28 18.87 -15.66
C PHE A 4 -11.53 17.91 -14.70
N TYR A 5 -10.69 18.43 -13.79
CA TYR A 5 -9.96 17.58 -12.84
C TYR A 5 -10.87 16.92 -11.82
N GLY A 6 -11.90 17.65 -11.35
CA GLY A 6 -12.89 17.10 -10.43
C GLY A 6 -13.71 15.97 -11.04
N ILE A 7 -14.11 16.11 -12.30
CA ILE A 7 -14.85 15.07 -13.03
C ILE A 7 -13.98 13.83 -13.24
N PHE A 8 -12.74 14.00 -13.73
CA PHE A 8 -11.84 12.87 -13.95
C PHE A 8 -11.58 12.09 -12.66
N PHE A 9 -11.40 12.83 -11.56
CA PHE A 9 -11.18 12.24 -10.24
C PHE A 9 -12.42 11.51 -9.71
N ALA A 10 -13.62 12.09 -9.86
CA ALA A 10 -14.86 11.43 -9.47
C ALA A 10 -15.07 10.11 -10.24
N ILE A 11 -14.79 10.10 -11.55
CA ILE A 11 -14.84 8.88 -12.37
C ILE A 11 -13.84 7.84 -11.85
N TYR A 12 -12.60 8.23 -11.57
CA TYR A 12 -11.58 7.35 -11.01
C TYR A 12 -12.04 6.70 -9.70
N LEU A 13 -12.61 7.48 -8.78
CA LEU A 13 -13.14 6.95 -7.53
C LEU A 13 -14.31 5.99 -7.73
N LEU A 14 -15.23 6.29 -8.65
CA LEU A 14 -16.35 5.42 -8.97
C LEU A 14 -15.88 4.08 -9.56
N VAL A 15 -14.86 4.11 -10.41
CA VAL A 15 -14.24 2.88 -10.95
C VAL A 15 -13.62 2.05 -9.82
N LEU A 16 -12.86 2.68 -8.91
CA LEU A 16 -12.28 1.97 -7.76
C LEU A 16 -13.36 1.31 -6.90
N ILE A 17 -14.40 2.05 -6.53
CA ILE A 17 -15.50 1.51 -5.73
C ILE A 17 -16.24 0.40 -6.48
N GLY A 18 -16.42 0.55 -7.80
CA GLY A 18 -17.05 -0.47 -8.65
C GLY A 18 -16.24 -1.77 -8.70
N ILE A 19 -14.91 -1.69 -8.78
CA ILE A 19 -14.01 -2.85 -8.73
C ILE A 19 -14.07 -3.49 -7.35
N SER A 20 -14.00 -2.71 -6.27
CA SER A 20 -14.10 -3.23 -4.90
C SER A 20 -15.44 -3.92 -4.63
N TRP A 21 -16.53 -3.38 -5.15
CA TRP A 21 -17.85 -4.00 -5.04
C TRP A 21 -17.99 -5.27 -5.88
N TYR A 22 -17.33 -5.35 -7.04
CA TYR A 22 -17.26 -6.59 -7.80
C TYR A 22 -16.43 -7.66 -7.09
N ALA A 23 -15.29 -7.26 -6.51
CA ALA A 23 -14.42 -8.13 -5.73
C ALA A 23 -15.12 -8.64 -4.46
N SER A 24 -15.90 -7.80 -3.78
CA SER A 24 -16.63 -8.16 -2.55
C SER A 24 -17.56 -9.35 -2.73
N ARG A 25 -18.15 -9.49 -3.92
CA ARG A 25 -19.05 -10.60 -4.28
C ARG A 25 -18.33 -11.96 -4.41
N ARG A 26 -17.00 -11.97 -4.42
CA ARG A 26 -16.18 -13.19 -4.49
C ARG A 26 -15.52 -13.56 -3.17
N ILE A 27 -15.80 -12.82 -2.11
CA ILE A 27 -15.25 -13.07 -0.78
C ILE A 27 -16.27 -13.89 0.00
N GLU A 28 -15.98 -15.18 0.20
CA GLU A 28 -16.83 -16.08 0.99
C GLU A 28 -16.16 -16.44 2.32
N GLU A 29 -14.83 -16.63 2.31
CA GLU A 29 -14.05 -16.98 3.51
C GLU A 29 -13.01 -15.92 3.89
N SER A 30 -12.55 -15.95 5.16
CA SER A 30 -11.48 -15.06 5.65
C SER A 30 -10.19 -15.18 4.84
N ALA A 31 -9.89 -16.35 4.27
CA ALA A 31 -8.75 -16.55 3.40
C ALA A 31 -8.91 -15.83 2.04
N ASP A 32 -10.13 -15.68 1.53
CA ASP A 32 -10.38 -14.89 0.32
C ASP A 32 -10.17 -13.40 0.57
N TYR A 33 -10.52 -12.93 1.77
CA TYR A 33 -10.30 -11.55 2.17
C TYR A 33 -8.80 -11.24 2.37
N LEU A 34 -8.07 -12.11 3.08
CA LEU A 34 -6.68 -11.86 3.48
C LEU A 34 -5.64 -12.23 2.43
N VAL A 35 -5.86 -13.30 1.67
CA VAL A 35 -4.88 -13.84 0.70
C VAL A 35 -5.46 -14.10 -0.68
N ALA A 36 -6.63 -13.54 -1.00
CA ALA A 36 -7.30 -13.72 -2.29
C ALA A 36 -7.46 -15.21 -2.68
N GLY A 37 -7.68 -16.07 -1.68
CA GLY A 37 -7.81 -17.51 -1.85
C GLY A 37 -6.55 -18.20 -2.39
N ARG A 38 -5.39 -17.52 -2.35
CA ARG A 38 -4.13 -17.95 -2.99
C ARG A 38 -4.24 -18.19 -4.51
N ARG A 39 -5.26 -17.61 -5.16
CA ARG A 39 -5.56 -17.78 -6.60
C ARG A 39 -5.12 -16.60 -7.46
N LEU A 40 -4.45 -15.61 -6.86
CA LEU A 40 -4.02 -14.42 -7.58
C LEU A 40 -2.96 -14.79 -8.64
N PRO A 41 -3.19 -14.50 -9.93
CA PRO A 41 -2.21 -14.80 -10.95
C PRO A 41 -0.97 -13.93 -10.78
N TYR A 42 0.19 -14.44 -11.21
CA TYR A 42 1.50 -13.82 -10.98
C TYR A 42 1.55 -12.34 -11.38
N HIS A 43 0.98 -11.98 -12.53
CA HIS A 43 0.99 -10.60 -13.05
C HIS A 43 0.21 -9.63 -12.15
N LEU A 44 -0.92 -10.06 -11.57
CA LEU A 44 -1.67 -9.23 -10.62
C LEU A 44 -0.91 -9.12 -9.29
N ALA A 45 -0.35 -10.23 -8.79
CA ALA A 45 0.44 -10.21 -7.56
C ALA A 45 1.66 -9.28 -7.66
N THR A 46 2.36 -9.27 -8.79
CA THR A 46 3.47 -8.33 -9.04
C THR A 46 2.99 -6.89 -9.13
N ALA A 47 1.82 -6.65 -9.75
CA ALA A 47 1.26 -5.30 -9.87
C ALA A 47 0.84 -4.75 -8.51
N THR A 48 0.16 -5.55 -7.67
CA THR A 48 -0.22 -5.18 -6.30
C THR A 48 1.02 -4.89 -5.44
N LEU A 49 2.04 -5.76 -5.51
CA LEU A 49 3.31 -5.55 -4.78
C LEU A 49 4.02 -4.26 -5.23
N PHE A 50 4.06 -4.02 -6.54
CA PHE A 50 4.63 -2.80 -7.10
C PHE A 50 3.84 -1.57 -6.65
N ALA A 51 2.51 -1.58 -6.77
CA ALA A 51 1.65 -0.47 -6.35
C ALA A 51 1.76 -0.16 -4.85
N THR A 52 1.94 -1.18 -4.01
CA THR A 52 2.11 -1.02 -2.56
C THR A 52 3.39 -0.24 -2.22
N TRP A 53 4.48 -0.54 -2.92
CA TRP A 53 5.78 0.09 -2.67
C TRP A 53 5.95 1.41 -3.42
N PHE A 54 5.49 1.49 -4.67
CA PHE A 54 5.58 2.66 -5.53
C PHE A 54 4.29 3.46 -5.48
N CYS A 55 4.09 4.15 -4.36
CA CYS A 55 2.87 4.90 -4.08
C CYS A 55 3.15 6.39 -3.81
N GLY A 56 2.10 7.14 -3.46
CA GLY A 56 2.12 8.60 -3.34
C GLY A 56 3.22 9.14 -2.43
N GLY A 57 3.55 8.44 -1.34
CA GLY A 57 4.68 8.80 -0.47
C GLY A 57 6.02 8.85 -1.20
N THR A 58 6.35 7.82 -1.98
CA THR A 58 7.60 7.74 -2.75
C THR A 58 7.60 8.70 -3.94
N ILE A 59 6.47 8.84 -4.63
CA ILE A 59 6.37 9.73 -5.80
C ILE A 59 6.44 11.19 -5.37
N VAL A 60 5.62 11.61 -4.41
CA VAL A 60 5.55 13.01 -3.96
C VAL A 60 6.76 13.35 -3.08
N GLY A 61 7.12 12.46 -2.15
CA GLY A 61 8.27 12.65 -1.27
C GLY A 61 9.59 12.55 -2.02
N GLY A 62 9.80 11.47 -2.78
CA GLY A 62 11.02 11.26 -3.55
C GLY A 62 11.24 12.31 -4.63
N ALA A 63 10.18 12.72 -5.36
CA ALA A 63 10.31 13.82 -6.33
C ALA A 63 10.57 15.17 -5.65
N GLY A 64 9.96 15.42 -4.48
CA GLY A 64 10.23 16.62 -3.69
C GLY A 64 11.69 16.70 -3.23
N THR A 65 12.21 15.61 -2.66
CA THR A 65 13.62 15.51 -2.28
C THR A 65 14.54 15.63 -3.48
N ALA A 66 14.21 15.00 -4.62
CA ALA A 66 15.00 15.11 -5.83
C ALA A 66 15.06 16.54 -6.39
N PHE A 67 13.96 17.30 -6.27
CA PHE A 67 13.85 18.67 -6.72
C PHE A 67 14.69 19.62 -5.85
N GLU A 68 14.62 19.48 -4.53
CA GLU A 68 15.35 20.34 -3.58
C GLU A 68 16.84 20.00 -3.51
N PHE A 69 17.15 18.70 -3.48
CA PHE A 69 18.47 18.19 -3.11
C PHE A 69 19.17 17.46 -4.25
N GLY A 70 18.61 17.44 -5.46
CA GLY A 70 19.16 16.69 -6.59
C GLY A 70 19.02 15.17 -6.43
N PHE A 71 19.61 14.40 -7.34
CA PHE A 71 19.51 12.93 -7.31
C PHE A 71 20.60 12.23 -6.49
N TRP A 72 21.72 12.91 -6.21
CA TRP A 72 22.95 12.25 -5.71
C TRP A 72 23.94 13.21 -5.01
N ASN A 73 23.79 14.52 -5.14
CA ASN A 73 24.85 15.48 -4.78
C ASN A 73 24.86 15.89 -3.30
N THR A 74 23.90 15.43 -2.48
CA THR A 74 23.80 15.77 -1.06
C THR A 74 23.45 14.54 -0.22
N THR A 75 23.83 14.57 1.06
CA THR A 75 23.60 13.45 2.00
C THR A 75 22.12 13.06 2.11
N GLU A 76 21.24 14.02 1.86
CA GLU A 76 19.78 13.91 1.96
C GLU A 76 19.16 13.36 0.66
N ALA A 77 19.77 13.62 -0.50
CA ALA A 77 19.37 13.06 -1.79
C ALA A 77 19.80 11.60 -2.01
N TRP A 78 20.71 11.08 -1.18
CA TRP A 78 21.20 9.71 -1.29
C TRP A 78 20.12 8.65 -1.22
N GLY A 79 18.96 8.95 -0.65
CA GLY A 79 17.83 8.02 -0.57
C GLY A 79 17.02 7.89 -1.86
N VAL A 80 17.05 8.87 -2.76
CA VAL A 80 16.11 8.95 -3.90
C VAL A 80 16.33 7.83 -4.92
N ILE A 81 17.59 7.51 -5.24
CA ILE A 81 17.93 6.44 -6.19
C ILE A 81 17.83 5.05 -5.52
N PRO A 82 18.38 4.82 -4.32
CA PRO A 82 18.28 3.52 -3.66
C PRO A 82 16.87 3.12 -3.27
N ASP A 83 15.93 4.04 -3.04
CA ASP A 83 14.56 3.70 -2.65
C ASP A 83 13.89 2.70 -3.63
N PRO A 84 13.79 2.99 -4.94
CA PRO A 84 13.16 2.08 -5.89
C PRO A 84 13.97 0.81 -6.16
N TYR A 85 15.29 0.92 -6.33
CA TYR A 85 16.14 -0.23 -6.69
C TYR A 85 16.42 -1.14 -5.49
N GLY A 86 16.66 -0.55 -4.32
CA GLY A 86 16.89 -1.26 -3.07
C GLY A 86 15.64 -1.95 -2.56
N ALA A 87 14.49 -1.27 -2.56
CA ALA A 87 13.22 -1.91 -2.21
C ALA A 87 12.87 -3.03 -3.21
N GLY A 88 13.01 -2.77 -4.51
CA GLY A 88 12.78 -3.77 -5.55
C GLY A 88 13.66 -5.01 -5.38
N LEU A 89 14.97 -4.82 -5.19
CA LEU A 89 15.91 -5.92 -4.95
C LEU A 89 15.57 -6.67 -3.66
N CYS A 90 15.23 -5.95 -2.58
CA CYS A 90 14.82 -6.54 -1.31
C CYS A 90 13.58 -7.43 -1.49
N LEU A 91 12.57 -6.97 -2.23
CA LEU A 91 11.37 -7.77 -2.52
C LEU A 91 11.66 -9.01 -3.36
N MET A 92 12.55 -8.89 -4.35
CA MET A 92 12.98 -10.05 -5.15
C MET A 92 13.72 -11.08 -4.30
N LEU A 93 14.65 -10.65 -3.45
CA LEU A 93 15.39 -11.52 -2.54
C LEU A 93 14.44 -12.13 -1.49
N ALA A 94 13.55 -11.34 -0.91
CA ALA A 94 12.55 -11.81 0.04
C ALA A 94 11.65 -12.88 -0.58
N GLY A 95 11.16 -12.64 -1.80
CA GLY A 95 10.36 -13.60 -2.55
C GLY A 95 11.13 -14.89 -2.87
N LEU A 96 12.42 -14.80 -3.20
CA LEU A 96 13.22 -15.97 -3.55
C LEU A 96 13.56 -16.84 -2.32
N PHE A 97 13.95 -16.22 -1.21
CA PHE A 97 14.44 -16.94 -0.03
C PHE A 97 13.35 -17.29 0.99
N TYR A 98 12.39 -16.39 1.24
CA TYR A 98 11.42 -16.55 2.31
C TYR A 98 10.08 -17.11 1.83
N MET A 99 9.66 -16.86 0.59
CA MET A 99 8.38 -17.37 0.08
C MET A 99 8.26 -18.90 0.10
N PRO A 100 9.30 -19.69 -0.27
CA PRO A 100 9.23 -21.15 -0.18
C PRO A 100 9.05 -21.64 1.26
N LEU A 101 9.62 -20.93 2.24
CA LEU A 101 9.49 -21.24 3.66
C LEU A 101 8.07 -20.91 4.15
N LEU A 102 7.58 -19.70 3.86
CA LEU A 102 6.23 -19.26 4.23
C LEU A 102 5.13 -20.15 3.64
N ARG A 103 5.25 -20.53 2.36
CA ARG A 103 4.26 -21.40 1.69
C ARG A 103 4.16 -22.79 2.31
N ARG A 104 5.25 -23.32 2.90
CA ARG A 104 5.27 -24.65 3.53
C ARG A 104 4.60 -24.69 4.90
N MET A 105 4.55 -23.57 5.61
CA MET A 105 3.96 -23.51 6.96
C MET A 105 2.46 -23.25 6.94
N GLU A 106 1.86 -23.07 5.76
CA GLU A 106 0.44 -22.73 5.55
C GLU A 106 -0.10 -21.50 6.31
N GLY A 107 0.75 -20.80 7.07
CA GLY A 107 0.44 -19.57 7.79
C GLY A 107 -0.08 -18.46 6.87
N LEU A 108 -0.92 -17.60 7.44
CA LEU A 108 -1.50 -16.45 6.75
C LEU A 108 -0.65 -15.20 6.97
N THR A 109 0.09 -15.12 8.08
CA THR A 109 0.82 -13.90 8.47
C THR A 109 2.29 -14.15 8.79
N LEU A 110 3.06 -13.06 8.83
CA LEU A 110 4.45 -13.09 9.29
C LEU A 110 4.54 -13.41 10.80
N ALA A 111 3.51 -13.06 11.58
CA ALA A 111 3.45 -13.37 13.01
C ALA A 111 3.35 -14.90 13.25
N ASP A 112 2.60 -15.61 12.40
CA ASP A 112 2.48 -17.07 12.46
C ASP A 112 3.86 -17.74 12.29
N PHE A 113 4.74 -17.17 11.46
CA PHE A 113 6.12 -17.64 11.34
C PHE A 113 6.89 -17.49 12.64
N PHE A 114 6.79 -16.33 13.30
CA PHE A 114 7.45 -16.11 14.59
C PHE A 114 6.88 -17.00 15.71
N GLU A 115 5.59 -17.34 15.63
CA GLU A 115 4.95 -18.26 16.57
C GLU A 115 5.56 -19.66 16.46
N VAL A 116 5.62 -20.21 15.24
CA VAL A 116 6.16 -21.56 14.98
C VAL A 116 7.66 -21.62 15.25
N ARG A 117 8.40 -20.56 14.91
CA ARG A 117 9.87 -20.55 15.02
C ARG A 117 10.38 -20.27 16.43
N TYR A 118 9.68 -19.44 17.20
CA TYR A 118 10.10 -18.96 18.52
C TYR A 118 9.06 -19.26 19.59
N ASN A 119 8.05 -18.39 19.74
CA ASN A 119 6.97 -18.52 20.72
C ASN A 119 5.85 -17.51 20.43
N GLN A 120 4.71 -17.70 21.10
CA GLN A 120 3.53 -16.83 20.99
C GLN A 120 3.81 -15.37 21.40
N ALA A 121 4.68 -15.15 22.40
CA ALA A 121 5.04 -13.80 22.84
C ALA A 121 5.76 -13.00 21.73
N THR A 122 6.68 -13.65 21.00
CA THR A 122 7.40 -13.05 19.87
C THR A 122 6.46 -12.80 18.69
N ALA A 123 5.51 -13.71 18.44
CA ALA A 123 4.47 -13.54 17.43
C ALA A 123 3.63 -12.28 17.69
N THR A 124 3.10 -12.13 18.91
CA THR A 124 2.32 -10.96 19.31
C THR A 124 3.14 -9.67 19.20
N LEU A 125 4.40 -9.68 19.66
CA LEU A 125 5.28 -8.52 19.53
C LEU A 125 5.48 -8.14 18.06
N SER A 126 5.77 -9.12 17.19
CA SER A 126 5.95 -8.88 15.75
C SER A 126 4.70 -8.29 15.09
N GLY A 127 3.51 -8.79 15.45
CA GLY A 127 2.23 -8.28 14.96
C GLY A 127 1.96 -6.85 15.40
N VAL A 128 2.23 -6.52 16.67
CA VAL A 128 2.08 -5.15 17.18
C VAL A 128 3.06 -4.20 16.49
N THR A 129 4.33 -4.59 16.35
CA THR A 129 5.33 -3.78 15.66
C THR A 129 4.95 -3.54 14.20
N MET A 130 4.52 -4.57 13.47
CA MET A 130 4.01 -4.42 12.09
C MET A 130 2.81 -3.47 12.05
N GLY A 131 1.84 -3.62 12.95
CA GLY A 131 0.66 -2.75 13.01
C GLY A 131 1.03 -1.28 13.18
N VAL A 132 1.97 -0.98 14.09
CA VAL A 132 2.46 0.39 14.30
C VAL A 132 3.20 0.91 13.07
N THR A 133 4.06 0.10 12.45
CA THR A 133 4.78 0.49 11.22
C THR A 133 3.82 0.81 10.07
N PHE A 134 2.81 -0.03 9.84
CA PHE A 134 1.82 0.19 8.78
C PHE A 134 0.89 1.37 9.07
N LEU A 135 0.66 1.71 10.35
CA LEU A 135 -0.06 2.92 10.72
C LEU A 135 0.68 4.17 10.23
N PHE A 136 1.98 4.27 10.50
CA PHE A 136 2.81 5.38 10.02
C PHE A 136 2.92 5.37 8.49
N TRP A 137 3.08 4.21 7.88
CA TRP A 137 3.09 4.07 6.42
C TRP A 137 1.82 4.64 5.77
N THR A 138 0.66 4.25 6.30
CA THR A 138 -0.64 4.68 5.77
C THR A 138 -0.87 6.18 6.01
N ALA A 139 -0.43 6.71 7.16
CA ALA A 139 -0.52 8.14 7.47
C ALA A 139 0.20 9.01 6.42
N VAL A 140 1.40 8.60 5.98
CA VAL A 140 2.14 9.31 4.92
C VAL A 140 1.36 9.34 3.61
N GLN A 141 0.70 8.23 3.24
CA GLN A 141 -0.11 8.18 2.03
C GLN A 141 -1.33 9.10 2.11
N ILE A 142 -2.01 9.15 3.26
CA ILE A 142 -3.17 10.03 3.47
C ILE A 142 -2.75 11.51 3.35
N ILE A 143 -1.60 11.88 3.90
CA ILE A 143 -1.04 13.24 3.79
C ILE A 143 -0.70 13.57 2.34
N ALA A 144 -0.07 12.64 1.60
CA ALA A 144 0.24 12.83 0.19
C ALA A 144 -1.02 13.05 -0.65
N PHE A 145 -2.06 12.22 -0.43
CA PHE A 145 -3.37 12.38 -1.05
C PHE A 145 -4.01 13.73 -0.72
N GLY A 146 -4.03 14.12 0.56
CA GLY A 146 -4.59 15.40 1.01
C GLY A 146 -3.93 16.60 0.33
N LYS A 147 -2.59 16.61 0.26
CA LYS A 147 -1.82 17.69 -0.41
C LYS A 147 -2.13 17.76 -1.90
N LEU A 148 -2.15 16.61 -2.59
CA LEU A 148 -2.47 16.55 -4.03
C LEU A 148 -3.87 17.12 -4.30
N PHE A 149 -4.85 16.82 -3.46
CA PHE A 149 -6.23 17.24 -3.67
C PHE A 149 -6.41 18.72 -3.41
N THR A 150 -5.77 19.25 -2.37
CA THR A 150 -5.76 20.70 -2.12
C THR A 150 -5.15 21.46 -3.31
N ILE A 151 -4.05 20.96 -3.88
CA ILE A 151 -3.40 21.60 -5.03
C ILE A 151 -4.24 21.49 -6.31
N LEU A 152 -4.81 20.32 -6.59
CA LEU A 152 -5.52 20.06 -7.85
C LEU A 152 -6.95 20.62 -7.86
N LEU A 153 -7.67 20.45 -6.74
CA LEU A 153 -9.09 20.80 -6.61
C LEU A 153 -9.31 22.13 -5.90
N GLY A 154 -8.29 22.72 -5.27
CA GLY A 154 -8.43 23.99 -4.53
C GLY A 154 -9.31 23.90 -3.27
N ILE A 155 -9.54 22.69 -2.76
CA ILE A 155 -10.38 22.43 -1.59
C ILE A 155 -9.51 22.48 -0.33
N ASP A 156 -10.10 22.87 0.80
CA ASP A 156 -9.44 22.84 2.11
C ASP A 156 -8.75 21.49 2.38
N TYR A 157 -7.58 21.56 3.00
CA TYR A 157 -6.74 20.38 3.30
C TYR A 157 -7.44 19.39 4.23
N THR A 158 -8.18 19.88 5.21
CA THR A 158 -8.92 19.04 6.17
C THR A 158 -10.00 18.25 5.46
N ILE A 159 -10.77 18.91 4.59
CA ILE A 159 -11.82 18.27 3.79
C ILE A 159 -11.20 17.22 2.84
N SER A 160 -10.06 17.55 2.23
CA SER A 160 -9.34 16.66 1.32
C SER A 160 -8.88 15.36 2.01
N ILE A 161 -8.34 15.46 3.22
CA ILE A 161 -7.99 14.29 4.04
C ILE A 161 -9.22 13.45 4.37
N LEU A 162 -10.31 14.08 4.81
CA LEU A 162 -11.52 13.36 5.19
C LEU A 162 -12.10 12.56 4.02
N ILE A 163 -12.09 13.14 2.81
CA ILE A 163 -12.51 12.45 1.59
C ILE A 163 -11.57 11.28 1.29
N ALA A 164 -10.25 11.48 1.36
CA ALA A 164 -9.27 10.43 1.10
C ALA A 164 -9.43 9.24 2.06
N VAL A 165 -9.57 9.50 3.36
CA VAL A 165 -9.81 8.47 4.38
C VAL A 165 -11.14 7.77 4.17
N GLY A 166 -12.21 8.53 3.92
CA GLY A 166 -13.55 7.96 3.72
C GLY A 166 -13.60 7.01 2.52
N VAL A 167 -13.05 7.44 1.39
CA VAL A 167 -12.95 6.59 0.19
C VAL A 167 -12.06 5.38 0.46
N MET A 168 -10.93 5.59 1.14
CA MET A 168 -10.00 4.51 1.47
C MET A 168 -10.66 3.41 2.30
N LEU A 169 -11.39 3.78 3.34
CA LEU A 169 -12.12 2.84 4.18
C LEU A 169 -13.18 2.08 3.37
N ILE A 170 -13.95 2.77 2.53
CA ILE A 170 -15.01 2.13 1.73
C ILE A 170 -14.42 1.05 0.82
N TYR A 171 -13.38 1.37 0.06
CA TYR A 171 -12.86 0.42 -0.94
C TYR A 171 -12.12 -0.77 -0.28
N ILE A 172 -11.42 -0.54 0.83
CA ILE A 172 -10.71 -1.61 1.56
C ILE A 172 -11.72 -2.56 2.22
N LEU A 173 -12.69 -2.00 2.95
CA LEU A 173 -13.69 -2.80 3.68
C LEU A 173 -14.57 -3.62 2.75
N LEU A 174 -14.89 -3.10 1.57
CA LEU A 174 -15.66 -3.84 0.57
C LEU A 174 -14.79 -4.88 -0.15
N GLY A 175 -13.57 -4.52 -0.54
CA GLY A 175 -12.83 -5.25 -1.55
C GLY A 175 -11.85 -6.32 -1.06
N GLY A 176 -11.35 -6.23 0.18
CA GLY A 176 -10.27 -7.10 0.66
C GLY A 176 -9.03 -7.10 -0.25
N LEU A 177 -8.16 -8.10 -0.16
CA LEU A 177 -6.97 -8.21 -1.01
C LEU A 177 -7.32 -8.34 -2.51
N LEU A 178 -8.48 -8.90 -2.85
CA LEU A 178 -8.91 -9.09 -4.24
C LEU A 178 -9.17 -7.79 -5.00
N ALA A 179 -9.42 -6.69 -4.29
CA ALA A 179 -9.64 -5.37 -4.89
C ALA A 179 -8.39 -4.50 -4.98
N ILE A 180 -7.28 -4.92 -4.35
CA ILE A 180 -6.04 -4.14 -4.17
C ILE A 180 -4.97 -4.61 -5.16
#